data_AF-A0A5R2N4D5-F1
#
_entry.id   AF-A0A5R2N4D5-F1
#
_cell.length_a   1.000
_cell.length_b   1.000
_cell.length_c   1.000
_cell.angle_alpha   90.00
_cell.angle_beta   90.00
_cell.angle_gamma   90.00
#
_symmetry.space_group_name_H-M   'P 1'
#
loop_
_entity.id
_entity.type
_entity.pdbx_description
1 polymer ?
#
loop_
_entity_poly.entity_id
_entity_poly.type
_entity_poly.pdbx_seq_one_letter_code
_entity_poly.pdbx_strand_id
1 'polypeptide(L)'
;AAAPAEPRAGLWSSLAFWRGLAVAAVAALALYVAVPYVNRPAEQPQARLVASLAADGSDVKYLAVYDSERHEVSLSHVSGALASGKDFELWMIEGKNAPVSMGVIPAGATAHIGVSPATQQKLAQGAVLAVSLEPAGGSPTGQPTGPVVAAGDLKGI
;
A
#
# COMPACT_ATOMS: atom_id res chain seq x y z
N ALA A 1 84.28 13.77 -2.49
CA ALA A 1 83.06 14.58 -2.36
C ALA A 1 81.87 13.71 -2.78
N ALA A 2 80.87 13.54 -1.92
CA ALA A 2 79.65 12.79 -2.23
C ALA A 2 78.53 13.78 -2.58
N ALA A 3 77.81 13.55 -3.68
CA ALA A 3 76.68 14.38 -4.09
C ALA A 3 75.46 14.12 -3.18
N PRO A 4 74.64 15.15 -2.86
CA PRO A 4 73.44 14.95 -2.05
C PRO A 4 72.37 14.24 -2.89
N ALA A 5 71.71 13.25 -2.29
CA ALA A 5 70.53 12.61 -2.89
C ALA A 5 69.32 13.54 -2.71
N GLU A 6 68.69 13.95 -3.82
CA GLU A 6 67.48 14.76 -3.76
C GLU A 6 66.32 13.98 -3.09
N PRO A 7 65.57 14.61 -2.16
CA PRO A 7 64.42 13.97 -1.54
C PRO A 7 63.35 13.78 -2.62
N ARG A 8 63.01 12.51 -2.91
CA ARG A 8 61.89 12.17 -3.79
C ARG A 8 60.63 12.82 -3.22
N ALA A 9 60.12 13.85 -3.90
CA ALA A 9 58.85 14.46 -3.58
C ALA A 9 57.78 13.36 -3.51
N GLY A 10 57.34 13.05 -2.29
CA GLY A 10 56.40 11.95 -2.05
C GLY A 10 55.03 12.27 -2.65
N LEU A 11 54.21 11.25 -2.85
CA LEU A 11 52.83 11.40 -3.35
C LEU A 11 52.01 12.46 -2.57
N TRP A 12 52.39 12.69 -1.31
CA TRP A 12 51.84 13.68 -0.39
C TRP A 12 52.11 15.15 -0.75
N SER A 13 53.20 15.46 -1.47
CA SER A 13 53.48 16.81 -1.97
C SER A 13 52.93 17.04 -3.38
N SER A 14 52.26 16.05 -3.97
CA SER A 14 51.68 16.15 -5.31
C SER A 14 50.29 16.80 -5.25
N LEU A 15 50.18 18.00 -5.83
CA LEU A 15 48.89 18.67 -5.99
C LEU A 15 47.92 17.87 -6.87
N ALA A 16 48.44 17.17 -7.88
CA ALA A 16 47.63 16.32 -8.75
C ALA A 16 46.99 15.16 -7.98
N PHE A 17 47.72 14.57 -7.03
CA PHE A 17 47.21 13.52 -6.14
C PHE A 17 46.06 14.05 -5.29
N TRP A 18 46.23 15.19 -4.61
CA TRP A 18 45.19 15.80 -3.78
C TRP A 18 43.96 16.21 -4.57
N ARG A 19 44.14 16.71 -5.81
CA ARG A 19 43.03 17.03 -6.71
C ARG A 19 42.27 15.77 -7.15
N GLY A 20 42.97 14.70 -7.48
CA GLY A 20 42.36 13.41 -7.80
C GLY A 20 41.55 12.85 -6.64
N LEU A 21 42.10 12.90 -5.43
CA LEU A 21 41.42 12.47 -4.21
C LEU A 21 40.16 13.30 -3.92
N ALA A 22 40.23 14.62 -4.10
CA ALA A 22 39.08 15.51 -3.92
C ALA A 22 37.95 15.20 -4.91
N VAL A 23 38.27 15.01 -6.19
CA VAL A 23 37.29 14.62 -7.22
C VAL A 23 36.66 13.27 -6.90
N ALA A 24 37.46 12.28 -6.50
CA ALA A 24 36.98 10.96 -6.11
C ALA A 24 36.04 11.03 -4.89
N ALA A 25 36.37 11.84 -3.88
CA ALA A 25 35.54 12.04 -2.70
C ALA A 25 34.21 12.71 -3.03
N VAL A 26 34.21 13.74 -3.89
CA VAL A 26 32.99 14.40 -4.35
C VAL A 26 32.12 13.45 -5.17
N ALA A 27 32.73 12.66 -6.07
CA ALA A 27 31.99 11.66 -6.85
C ALA A 27 31.39 10.58 -5.95
N ALA A 28 32.13 10.09 -4.94
CA ALA A 28 31.63 9.13 -3.97
C ALA A 28 30.46 9.69 -3.15
N LEU A 29 30.56 10.94 -2.70
CA LEU A 29 29.48 11.62 -1.99
C LEU A 29 28.25 11.80 -2.88
N ALA A 30 28.45 12.23 -4.14
CA ALA A 30 27.37 12.37 -5.10
C ALA A 30 26.67 11.03 -5.36
N LEU A 31 27.42 9.94 -5.50
CA LEU A 31 26.86 8.59 -5.63
C LEU A 31 26.13 8.15 -4.36
N TYR A 32 26.70 8.38 -3.17
CA TYR A 32 26.06 8.06 -1.90
C TYR A 32 24.70 8.76 -1.75
N VAL A 33 24.63 10.02 -2.17
CA VAL A 33 23.38 10.80 -2.17
C VAL A 33 22.44 10.35 -3.30
N ALA A 34 22.94 10.07 -4.50
CA ALA A 34 22.11 9.78 -5.68
C ALA A 34 21.54 8.34 -5.68
N VAL A 35 22.29 7.36 -5.20
CA VAL A 35 21.91 5.93 -5.23
C VAL A 35 20.55 5.67 -4.57
N PRO A 36 20.21 6.22 -3.40
CA PRO A 36 18.88 6.05 -2.79
C PRO A 36 17.72 6.63 -3.60
N TYR A 37 17.96 7.66 -4.43
CA TYR A 37 16.90 8.23 -5.28
C TYR A 37 16.62 7.38 -6.52
N VAL A 38 17.61 6.63 -6.99
CA VAL A 38 17.47 5.70 -8.12
C VAL A 38 16.96 4.33 -7.62
N ASN A 39 17.51 3.85 -6.50
CA ASN A 39 17.09 2.64 -5.82
C ASN A 39 16.26 3.00 -4.59
N ARG A 40 15.07 3.59 -4.78
CA ARG A 40 14.11 3.59 -3.66
C ARG A 40 13.87 2.14 -3.27
N PRO A 41 14.10 1.76 -2.00
CA PRO A 41 13.55 0.51 -1.51
C PRO A 41 12.07 0.54 -1.83
N ALA A 42 11.57 -0.47 -2.54
CA ALA A 42 10.12 -0.63 -2.65
C ALA A 42 9.62 -0.68 -1.20
N GLU A 43 8.71 0.21 -0.82
CA GLU A 43 8.00 0.06 0.44
C GLU A 43 7.47 -1.37 0.43
N GLN A 44 7.97 -2.20 1.34
CA GLN A 44 7.48 -3.56 1.43
C GLN A 44 5.97 -3.42 1.69
N PRO A 45 5.12 -4.02 0.84
CA PRO A 45 3.69 -3.99 1.08
C PRO A 45 3.47 -4.41 2.52
N GLN A 46 2.79 -3.57 3.30
CA GLN A 46 2.40 -3.96 4.65
C GLN A 46 1.66 -5.28 4.49
N ALA A 47 2.26 -6.37 4.99
CA ALA A 47 1.83 -7.73 4.67
C ALA A 47 0.35 -7.95 5.03
N ARG A 48 -0.14 -7.13 5.97
CA ARG A 48 -1.52 -7.09 6.39
C ARG A 48 -1.98 -5.66 6.65
N LEU A 49 -3.08 -5.28 6.01
CA LEU A 49 -3.81 -4.06 6.30
C LEU A 49 -5.14 -4.40 6.98
N VAL A 50 -5.60 -3.56 7.90
CA VAL A 50 -6.84 -3.77 8.65
C VAL A 50 -7.72 -2.54 8.55
N ALA A 51 -9.03 -2.75 8.43
CA ALA A 51 -10.04 -1.71 8.49
C ALA A 51 -11.21 -2.15 9.37
N SER A 52 -11.62 -1.27 10.28
CA SER A 52 -12.90 -1.41 11.00
C SER A 52 -13.96 -0.69 10.19
N LEU A 53 -14.90 -1.43 9.62
CA LEU A 53 -15.96 -0.89 8.78
C LEU A 53 -17.21 -0.62 9.63
N ALA A 54 -17.64 0.63 9.66
CA ALA A 54 -18.87 1.06 10.30
C ALA A 54 -19.41 2.35 9.63
N ALA A 55 -20.65 2.70 9.87
CA ALA A 55 -21.21 3.99 9.45
C ALA A 55 -22.15 4.55 10.52
N ASP A 56 -22.25 5.87 10.60
CA ASP A 56 -23.19 6.53 11.50
C ASP A 56 -24.63 6.18 11.10
N GLY A 57 -25.44 5.74 12.07
CA GLY A 57 -26.83 5.34 11.83
C GLY A 57 -27.02 3.93 11.26
N SER A 58 -25.96 3.14 11.15
CA SER A 58 -26.00 1.72 10.78
C SER A 58 -25.53 0.83 11.93
N ASP A 59 -26.20 -0.31 12.14
CA ASP A 59 -25.78 -1.35 13.07
C ASP A 59 -24.82 -2.36 12.41
N VAL A 60 -24.63 -2.28 11.09
CA VAL A 60 -23.75 -3.13 10.31
C VAL A 60 -22.29 -2.78 10.58
N LYS A 61 -21.52 -3.79 11.03
CA LYS A 61 -20.09 -3.67 11.32
C LYS A 61 -19.33 -4.87 10.83
N TYR A 62 -18.18 -4.61 10.22
CA TYR A 62 -17.24 -5.63 9.77
C TYR A 62 -15.83 -5.28 10.20
N LEU A 63 -15.02 -6.30 10.48
CA LEU A 63 -13.57 -6.18 10.49
C LEU A 63 -13.05 -6.73 9.17
N ALA A 64 -12.35 -5.90 8.39
CA ALA A 64 -11.72 -6.30 7.13
C ALA A 64 -10.21 -6.39 7.29
N VAL A 65 -9.63 -7.43 6.73
CA VAL A 65 -8.20 -7.68 6.72
C VAL A 65 -7.78 -7.97 5.29
N TYR A 66 -6.95 -7.10 4.70
CA TYR A 66 -6.31 -7.36 3.42
C TYR A 66 -4.96 -8.03 3.66
N ASP A 67 -4.76 -9.20 3.08
CA ASP A 67 -3.49 -9.94 3.11
C ASP A 67 -2.85 -9.85 1.72
N SER A 68 -1.71 -9.15 1.63
CA SER A 68 -1.07 -8.88 0.34
C SER A 68 -0.39 -10.12 -0.25
N GLU A 69 -0.03 -11.11 0.58
CA GLU A 69 0.58 -12.37 0.11
C GLU A 69 -0.46 -13.31 -0.46
N ARG A 70 -1.64 -13.38 0.17
CA ARG A 70 -2.77 -14.21 -0.28
C ARG A 70 -3.63 -13.53 -1.33
N HIS A 71 -3.45 -12.23 -1.54
CA HIS A 71 -4.25 -11.40 -2.44
C HIS A 71 -5.75 -11.51 -2.12
N GLU A 72 -6.10 -11.37 -0.84
CA GLU A 72 -7.46 -11.61 -0.36
C GLU A 72 -7.85 -10.57 0.69
N VAL A 73 -9.13 -10.18 0.69
CA VAL A 73 -9.77 -9.49 1.80
C VAL A 73 -10.60 -10.50 2.59
N SER A 74 -10.18 -10.77 3.82
CA SER A 74 -10.97 -11.49 4.82
C SER A 74 -11.87 -10.51 5.57
N LEU A 75 -13.15 -10.86 5.70
CA LEU A 75 -14.17 -10.09 6.42
C LEU A 75 -14.67 -10.90 7.60
N SER A 76 -14.76 -10.29 8.77
CA SER A 76 -15.43 -10.84 9.94
C SER A 76 -16.65 -9.98 10.26
N HIS A 77 -17.83 -10.61 10.25
CA HIS A 77 -19.07 -9.94 10.58
C HIS A 77 -19.16 -9.73 12.09
N VAL A 78 -19.33 -8.48 12.52
CA VAL A 78 -19.36 -8.10 13.94
C VAL A 78 -20.78 -7.88 14.42
N SER A 79 -21.58 -7.13 13.65
CA SER A 79 -22.98 -6.86 13.96
C SER A 79 -23.74 -6.39 12.72
N GLY A 80 -25.06 -6.33 12.83
CA GLY A 80 -25.97 -5.95 11.76
C GLY A 80 -26.72 -7.15 11.19
N ALA A 81 -27.95 -6.91 10.73
CA ALA A 81 -28.74 -7.94 10.07
C ALA A 81 -28.85 -7.65 8.58
N LEU A 82 -28.74 -8.71 7.77
CA LEU A 82 -29.03 -8.61 6.35
C LEU A 82 -30.55 -8.59 6.15
N ALA A 83 -31.04 -7.58 5.44
CA ALA A 83 -32.46 -7.49 5.09
C ALA A 83 -32.85 -8.60 4.10
N SER A 84 -34.08 -9.12 4.22
CA SER A 84 -34.57 -10.18 3.34
C SER A 84 -34.54 -9.75 1.87
N GLY A 85 -33.99 -10.59 0.99
CA GLY A 85 -33.88 -10.33 -0.45
C GLY A 85 -32.83 -9.27 -0.83
N LYS A 86 -31.91 -8.98 0.08
CA LYS A 86 -30.77 -8.09 -0.14
C LYS A 86 -29.48 -8.84 0.13
N ASP A 87 -28.40 -8.35 -0.46
CA ASP A 87 -27.04 -8.83 -0.20
C ASP A 87 -26.15 -7.65 0.17
N PHE A 88 -25.11 -7.91 0.95
CA PHE A 88 -24.05 -6.93 1.16
C PHE A 88 -23.01 -7.05 0.05
N GLU A 89 -22.53 -5.93 -0.45
CA GLU A 89 -21.46 -5.90 -1.44
C GLU A 89 -20.27 -5.10 -0.93
N LEU A 90 -19.07 -5.64 -1.11
CA LEU A 90 -17.83 -4.97 -0.75
C LEU A 90 -17.35 -4.12 -1.92
N TRP A 91 -16.89 -2.92 -1.60
CA TRP A 91 -16.35 -1.95 -2.54
C TRP A 91 -14.99 -1.47 -2.06
N MET A 92 -14.09 -1.21 -3.00
CA MET A 92 -12.88 -0.42 -2.77
C MET A 92 -13.06 0.97 -3.37
N ILE A 93 -12.74 2.00 -2.61
CA ILE A 93 -12.76 3.40 -3.02
C ILE A 93 -11.36 3.97 -2.90
N GLU A 94 -10.89 4.57 -3.99
CA GLU A 94 -9.58 5.21 -4.09
C GLU A 94 -9.77 6.73 -4.21
N GLY A 95 -9.61 7.44 -3.09
CA GLY A 95 -9.78 8.89 -3.05
C GLY A 95 -11.18 9.33 -3.52
N LYS A 96 -11.24 9.97 -4.70
CA LYS A 96 -12.49 10.44 -5.33
C LYS A 96 -12.89 9.65 -6.57
N ASN A 97 -12.18 8.55 -6.87
CA ASN A 97 -12.50 7.70 -8.00
C ASN A 97 -13.81 6.94 -7.76
N ALA A 98 -14.41 6.45 -8.83
CA ALA A 98 -15.58 5.58 -8.74
C ALA A 98 -15.26 4.34 -7.87
N PRO A 99 -16.19 3.92 -6.98
CA PRO A 99 -16.07 2.67 -6.26
C PRO A 99 -15.88 1.50 -7.23
N VAL A 100 -15.01 0.55 -6.86
CA VAL A 100 -14.81 -0.69 -7.61
C VAL A 100 -15.40 -1.83 -6.81
N SER A 101 -16.33 -2.58 -7.42
CA SER A 101 -16.90 -3.77 -6.79
C SER A 101 -15.80 -4.80 -6.55
N MET A 102 -15.77 -5.30 -5.32
CA MET A 102 -14.97 -6.45 -4.91
C MET A 102 -15.82 -7.73 -4.91
N GLY A 103 -17.14 -7.61 -5.01
CA GLY A 103 -18.09 -8.69 -5.04
C GLY A 103 -18.99 -8.74 -3.80
N VAL A 104 -20.04 -9.56 -3.92
CA VAL A 104 -21.01 -9.83 -2.86
C VAL A 104 -20.33 -10.56 -1.70
N ILE A 105 -20.61 -10.10 -0.48
CA ILE A 105 -20.16 -10.72 0.76
C ILE A 105 -21.08 -11.92 1.05
N PRO A 106 -20.56 -13.16 1.04
CA PRO A 106 -21.35 -14.33 1.38
C PRO A 106 -21.93 -14.23 2.79
N ALA A 107 -23.14 -14.74 2.99
CA ALA A 107 -23.75 -14.81 4.31
C ALA A 107 -22.92 -15.71 5.25
N GLY A 108 -22.67 -15.24 6.47
CA GLY A 108 -21.92 -15.98 7.47
C GLY A 108 -21.20 -15.07 8.48
N ALA A 109 -20.45 -15.69 9.39
CA ALA A 109 -19.61 -14.98 10.35
C ALA A 109 -18.32 -14.46 9.70
N THR A 110 -17.81 -15.15 8.69
CA THR A 110 -16.58 -14.81 7.98
C THR A 110 -16.74 -14.99 6.48
N ALA A 111 -16.11 -14.11 5.71
CA ALA A 111 -16.07 -14.15 4.26
C ALA A 111 -14.66 -13.88 3.73
N HIS A 112 -14.36 -14.42 2.56
CA HIS A 112 -13.07 -14.30 1.90
C HIS A 112 -13.30 -13.85 0.46
N ILE A 113 -12.71 -12.73 0.06
CA ILE A 113 -12.89 -12.15 -1.27
C ILE A 113 -11.52 -12.01 -1.93
N GLY A 114 -11.35 -12.73 -3.05
CA GLY A 114 -10.13 -12.65 -3.85
C GLY A 114 -9.98 -11.27 -4.50
N VAL A 115 -8.75 -10.76 -4.50
CA VAL A 115 -8.42 -9.44 -5.02
C VAL A 115 -7.79 -9.55 -6.40
N SER A 116 -8.44 -8.92 -7.40
CA SER A 116 -7.89 -8.86 -8.76
C SER A 116 -6.54 -8.13 -8.80
N PRO A 117 -5.61 -8.50 -9.71
CA PRO A 117 -4.32 -7.83 -9.83
C PRO A 117 -4.41 -6.30 -9.98
N ALA A 118 -5.44 -5.80 -10.68
CA ALA A 118 -5.67 -4.37 -10.87
C ALA A 118 -6.01 -3.62 -9.57
N THR A 119 -6.56 -4.34 -8.58
CA THR A 119 -6.98 -3.78 -7.28
C THR A 119 -5.89 -3.89 -6.21
N GLN A 120 -4.99 -4.87 -6.31
CA GLN A 120 -3.96 -5.14 -5.30
C GLN A 120 -3.10 -3.91 -4.99
N GLN A 121 -2.60 -3.23 -6.02
CA GLN A 121 -1.75 -2.05 -5.84
C GLN A 121 -2.49 -0.89 -5.16
N LYS A 122 -3.79 -0.77 -5.41
CA LYS A 122 -4.63 0.29 -4.83
C LYS A 122 -4.91 0.05 -3.35
N LEU A 123 -5.21 -1.20 -2.99
CA LEU A 123 -5.38 -1.59 -1.59
C LEU A 123 -4.08 -1.39 -0.79
N ALA A 124 -2.93 -1.78 -1.37
CA ALA A 124 -1.62 -1.63 -0.75
C ALA A 124 -1.23 -0.17 -0.45
N GLN A 125 -1.80 0.81 -1.15
CA GLN A 125 -1.55 2.24 -0.93
C GLN A 125 -2.46 2.86 0.15
N GLY A 126 -3.33 2.07 0.79
CA GLY A 126 -4.30 2.55 1.77
C GLY A 126 -5.57 3.06 1.09
N ALA A 127 -6.44 2.13 0.67
CA ALA A 127 -7.77 2.44 0.13
C ALA A 127 -8.84 2.44 1.23
N VAL A 128 -9.99 3.04 0.91
CA VAL A 128 -11.20 2.92 1.74
C VAL A 128 -11.96 1.68 1.29
N LEU A 129 -12.37 0.85 2.24
CA LEU A 129 -13.34 -0.21 1.99
C LEU A 129 -14.73 0.26 2.41
N ALA A 130 -15.74 -0.10 1.64
CA ALA A 130 -17.12 0.22 1.92
C ALA A 130 -18.02 -1.01 1.69
N VAL A 131 -19.10 -1.09 2.45
CA VAL A 131 -20.15 -2.11 2.31
C VAL A 131 -21.45 -1.40 2.02
N SER A 132 -22.13 -1.80 0.94
CA SER A 132 -23.48 -1.31 0.62
C SER A 132 -24.51 -2.42 0.73
N LEU A 133 -25.77 -2.03 0.93
CA LEU A 133 -26.92 -2.92 0.91
C LEU A 133 -27.52 -2.97 -0.51
N GLU A 134 -27.25 -4.03 -1.24
CA GLU A 134 -27.62 -4.18 -2.65
C GLU A 134 -28.81 -5.14 -2.83
N PRO A 135 -29.46 -5.16 -4.01
CA PRO A 135 -30.38 -6.25 -4.37
C PRO A 135 -29.71 -7.63 -4.25
N ALA A 136 -30.52 -8.70 -4.18
CA ALA A 136 -30.00 -10.05 -4.25
C ALA A 136 -29.13 -10.26 -5.51
N GLY A 137 -27.92 -10.77 -5.33
CA GLY A 137 -26.90 -10.89 -6.36
C GLY A 137 -25.95 -9.69 -6.48
N GLY A 138 -26.14 -8.63 -5.70
CA GLY A 138 -25.31 -7.42 -5.73
C GLY A 138 -25.82 -6.33 -6.68
N SER A 139 -24.97 -5.36 -6.95
CA SER A 139 -25.23 -4.23 -7.82
C SER A 139 -25.32 -4.66 -9.29
N PRO A 140 -26.42 -4.35 -10.00
CA PRO A 140 -26.55 -4.64 -11.42
C PRO A 140 -25.82 -3.62 -12.32
N THR A 141 -25.33 -2.51 -11.76
CA THR A 141 -24.77 -1.39 -12.54
C THR A 141 -23.25 -1.30 -12.47
N GLY A 142 -22.62 -2.06 -11.58
CA GLY A 142 -21.19 -1.92 -11.27
C GLY A 142 -20.87 -0.69 -10.41
N GLN A 143 -21.90 -0.05 -9.84
CA GLN A 143 -21.79 1.05 -8.86
C GLN A 143 -22.73 0.77 -7.70
N PRO A 144 -22.47 1.28 -6.48
CA PRO A 144 -23.40 1.10 -5.37
C PRO A 144 -24.81 1.59 -5.75
N THR A 145 -25.82 0.72 -5.67
CA THR A 145 -27.22 1.10 -5.96
C THR A 145 -28.04 1.31 -4.70
N GLY A 146 -27.55 0.79 -3.57
CA GLY A 146 -28.13 1.00 -2.25
C GLY A 146 -27.29 1.89 -1.33
N PRO A 147 -27.76 2.09 -0.08
CA PRO A 147 -27.02 2.87 0.90
C PRO A 147 -25.72 2.17 1.29
N VAL A 148 -24.68 2.96 1.50
CA VAL A 148 -23.45 2.50 2.16
C VAL A 148 -23.74 2.38 3.66
N VAL A 149 -23.59 1.17 4.19
CA VAL A 149 -23.94 0.82 5.58
C VAL A 149 -22.72 0.65 6.47
N ALA A 150 -21.52 0.53 5.90
CA ALA A 150 -20.27 0.51 6.64
C ALA A 150 -19.13 0.99 5.75
N ALA A 151 -18.16 1.72 6.30
CA ALA A 151 -16.93 2.09 5.60
C ALA A 151 -15.76 2.25 6.57
N GLY A 152 -14.53 2.16 6.06
CA GLY A 152 -13.33 2.38 6.86
C GLY A 152 -12.06 2.36 6.01
N ASP A 153 -11.06 3.12 6.46
CA ASP A 153 -9.75 3.17 5.82
C ASP A 153 -8.94 1.91 6.16
N LEU A 154 -8.30 1.31 5.16
CA LEU A 154 -7.26 0.31 5.38
C LEU A 154 -6.01 0.98 5.95
N LYS A 155 -5.53 0.44 7.06
CA LYS A 155 -4.32 0.91 7.75
C LYS A 155 -3.40 -0.26 8.04
N GLY A 156 -2.10 -0.02 7.96
CA GLY A 156 -1.10 -0.98 8.44
C GLY A 156 -1.21 -1.19 9.94
N ILE A 157 -0.85 -2.41 10.35
CA ILE A 157 -0.64 -2.77 11.76
C ILE A 157 0.80 -2.51 12.19
#